data_AF-X1RZI1-F1
#
_entry.id   AF-X1RZI1-F1
#
_cell.length_a   1.000
_cell.length_b   1.000
_cell.length_c   1.000
_cell.angle_alpha   90.00
_cell.angle_beta   90.00
_cell.angle_gamma   90.00
#
_symmetry.space_group_name_H-M   'P 1'
#
loop_
_entity.id
_entity.type
_entity.pdbx_description
1 polymer ?
#
loop_
_entity_poly.entity_id
_entity_poly.type
_entity_poly.pdbx_seq_one_letter_code
_entity_poly.pdbx_strand_id
1 'polypeptide(L)'
;ETIEIDGSITVRGDITGNNLFIGRQTYFGGKERVKHPYKVFGNILSTNDVELINTFVQGDVKGRNVKIGRRTEITGKVYYVDNIEVDDKATLAHIPIQITEIAEDKLQK
;
A
#
# COMPACT_ATOMS: atom_id res chain seq x y z
N GLU A 1 3.84 9.50 11.56
CA GLU A 1 4.20 8.35 12.43
C GLU A 1 4.32 7.07 11.60
N THR A 2 4.96 6.01 12.11
CA THR A 2 5.02 4.69 11.42
C THR A 2 3.79 3.88 11.76
N ILE A 3 3.15 3.27 10.76
CA ILE A 3 2.03 2.34 10.92
C ILE A 3 2.47 0.96 10.42
N GLU A 4 2.36 -0.05 11.27
CA GLU A 4 2.66 -1.45 10.94
C GLU A 4 1.44 -2.32 11.26
N ILE A 5 1.02 -3.14 10.29
CA ILE A 5 -0.17 -3.99 10.38
C ILE A 5 0.19 -5.40 9.94
N ASP A 6 0.35 -6.32 10.89
CA ASP A 6 0.70 -7.73 10.64
C ASP A 6 -0.43 -8.72 10.98
N GLY A 7 -1.59 -8.22 11.42
CA GLY A 7 -2.75 -9.03 11.78
C GLY A 7 -3.73 -9.25 10.61
N SER A 8 -4.98 -8.86 10.80
CA SER A 8 -5.97 -8.78 9.72
C SER A 8 -6.82 -7.55 9.97
N ILE A 9 -7.05 -6.74 8.94
CA ILE A 9 -7.76 -5.47 9.10
C ILE A 9 -8.63 -5.19 7.88
N THR A 10 -9.73 -4.46 8.12
CA THR A 10 -10.47 -3.78 7.08
C THR A 10 -10.57 -2.31 7.43
N VAL A 11 -9.94 -1.46 6.62
CA VAL A 11 -10.01 0.00 6.73
C VAL A 11 -11.02 0.52 5.72
N ARG A 12 -11.96 1.35 6.19
CA ARG A 12 -12.93 2.08 5.36
C ARG A 12 -12.61 3.57 5.46
N GLY A 13 -11.85 4.08 4.50
CA GLY A 13 -11.24 5.40 4.54
C GLY A 13 -9.74 5.35 4.28
N ASP A 14 -9.09 6.51 4.39
CA ASP A 14 -7.69 6.67 4.05
C ASP A 14 -6.76 6.26 5.19
N ILE A 15 -5.58 5.76 4.84
CA ILE A 15 -4.48 5.53 5.77
C ILE A 15 -3.38 6.53 5.45
N THR A 16 -3.06 7.41 6.40
CA THR A 16 -2.00 8.41 6.25
C THR A 16 -0.91 8.19 7.31
N GLY A 17 0.35 8.18 6.89
CA GLY A 17 1.48 8.00 7.80
C GLY A 17 2.82 8.40 7.17
N ASN A 18 3.90 8.30 7.95
CA ASN A 18 5.25 8.54 7.42
C ASN A 18 5.74 7.28 6.71
N ASN A 19 5.64 6.13 7.39
CA ASN A 19 5.95 4.81 6.84
C ASN A 19 4.73 3.91 7.07
N LEU A 20 4.35 3.14 6.06
CA LEU A 20 3.18 2.26 6.07
C LEU A 20 3.61 0.85 5.66
N PHE A 21 3.58 -0.08 6.61
CA PHE A 21 3.94 -1.48 6.39
C PHE A 21 2.74 -2.38 6.68
N ILE A 22 2.25 -3.09 5.65
CA ILE A 22 1.11 -4.00 5.77
C ILE A 22 1.53 -5.40 5.34
N GLY A 23 1.47 -6.33 6.27
CA GLY A 23 1.78 -7.74 6.07
C GLY A 23 3.27 -8.07 5.98
N ARG A 24 4.13 -7.17 6.45
CA ARG A 24 5.60 -7.27 6.36
C ARG A 24 6.14 -8.50 7.10
N GLN A 25 5.59 -8.81 8.27
CA GLN A 25 6.05 -9.91 9.12
C GLN A 25 5.20 -11.17 9.01
N THR A 26 4.28 -11.27 8.04
CA THR A 26 3.31 -12.37 8.06
C THR A 26 3.92 -13.74 7.70
N TYR A 27 4.24 -14.51 8.74
CA TYR A 27 4.47 -15.95 8.71
C TYR A 27 3.14 -16.69 8.55
N PHE A 28 2.64 -16.85 7.30
CA PHE A 28 1.54 -17.79 7.04
C PHE A 28 2.06 -19.23 7.02
N GLY A 29 2.38 -19.77 8.20
CA GLY A 29 2.90 -21.12 8.43
C GLY A 29 1.91 -22.27 8.23
N GLY A 30 0.73 -22.04 7.64
CA GLY A 30 -0.19 -23.13 7.33
C GLY A 30 -1.63 -22.67 7.19
N LYS A 31 -2.30 -23.21 6.16
CA LYS A 31 -3.72 -23.00 5.80
C LYS A 31 -4.04 -21.63 5.20
N GLU A 32 -3.77 -21.53 3.91
CA GLU A 32 -4.48 -20.65 2.97
C GLU A 32 -5.99 -20.70 3.20
N ARG A 33 -6.61 -19.66 3.77
CA ARG A 33 -8.08 -19.54 3.75
C ARG A 33 -8.65 -18.14 3.55
N VAL A 34 -7.86 -17.07 3.67
CA VAL A 34 -8.40 -15.70 3.48
C VAL A 34 -7.68 -15.02 2.32
N LYS A 35 -8.42 -14.84 1.22
CA LYS A 35 -8.02 -13.95 0.13
C LYS A 35 -7.98 -12.52 0.68
N HIS A 36 -6.79 -11.93 0.76
CA HIS A 36 -6.50 -10.60 1.33
C HIS A 36 -6.94 -10.42 2.80
N PRO A 37 -6.10 -10.80 3.79
CA PRO A 37 -6.33 -10.50 5.20
C PRO A 37 -6.33 -8.99 5.50
N TYR A 38 -5.74 -8.18 4.62
CA TYR A 38 -5.70 -6.73 4.71
C TYR A 38 -6.51 -6.12 3.59
N LYS A 39 -7.49 -5.28 3.93
CA LYS A 39 -8.36 -4.60 2.97
C LYS A 39 -8.41 -3.12 3.28
N VAL A 40 -8.16 -2.28 2.29
CA VAL A 40 -8.23 -0.82 2.37
C VAL A 40 -9.21 -0.32 1.33
N PHE A 41 -10.33 0.23 1.78
CA PHE A 41 -11.34 0.86 0.95
C PHE A 41 -11.16 2.38 1.03
N GLY A 42 -10.08 2.87 0.43
CA GLY A 42 -9.60 4.24 0.52
C GLY A 42 -8.15 4.33 0.05
N ASN A 43 -7.55 5.51 0.20
CA ASN A 43 -6.21 5.79 -0.25
C ASN A 43 -5.16 5.43 0.81
N ILE A 44 -3.96 5.08 0.36
CA ILE A 44 -2.78 4.89 1.20
C ILE A 44 -1.81 6.02 0.89
N LEU A 45 -1.60 6.91 1.85
CA LEU A 45 -0.80 8.11 1.72
C LEU A 45 0.39 8.04 2.69
N SER A 46 1.57 7.75 2.16
CA SER A 46 2.82 7.76 2.90
C SER A 46 3.75 8.85 2.40
N THR A 47 4.47 9.51 3.29
CA THR A 47 5.52 10.47 2.90
C THR A 47 6.85 9.79 2.54
N ASN A 48 7.10 8.58 3.04
CA ASN A 48 8.35 7.83 2.87
C ASN A 48 8.07 6.43 2.30
N ASP A 49 8.00 5.41 3.15
CA ASP A 49 7.97 4.02 2.71
C ASP A 49 6.57 3.42 2.75
N VAL A 50 6.20 2.72 1.68
CA VAL A 50 5.00 1.87 1.60
C VAL A 50 5.42 0.45 1.26
N GLU A 51 5.13 -0.52 2.12
CA GLU A 51 5.28 -1.95 1.83
C GLU A 51 3.94 -2.67 2.01
N LEU A 52 3.43 -3.27 0.93
CA LEU A 52 2.13 -3.97 0.93
C LEU A 52 2.29 -5.42 0.50
N ILE A 53 1.98 -6.36 1.39
CA ILE A 53 2.02 -7.80 1.09
C ILE A 53 0.64 -8.40 1.35
N ASN A 54 0.13 -9.23 0.43
CA ASN A 54 -1.16 -9.90 0.55
C ASN A 54 -2.33 -8.93 0.84
N THR A 55 -2.28 -7.71 0.31
CA THR A 55 -3.20 -6.61 0.62
C THR A 55 -4.13 -6.31 -0.55
N PHE A 56 -5.40 -6.01 -0.28
CA PHE A 56 -6.33 -5.45 -1.28
C PHE A 56 -6.54 -3.96 -1.02
N VAL A 57 -6.32 -3.14 -2.04
CA VAL A 57 -6.51 -1.67 -1.98
C VAL A 57 -7.48 -1.24 -3.08
N GLN A 58 -8.62 -0.70 -2.67
CA GLN A 58 -9.59 -0.05 -3.53
C GLN A 58 -9.43 1.48 -3.43
N GLY A 59 -8.29 1.97 -3.93
CA GLY A 59 -7.91 3.38 -3.88
C GLY A 59 -6.49 3.56 -4.37
N ASP A 60 -6.00 4.80 -4.31
CA ASP A 60 -4.67 5.15 -4.77
C ASP A 60 -3.63 4.87 -3.66
N VAL A 61 -2.41 4.52 -4.07
CA VAL A 61 -1.27 4.32 -3.18
C VAL A 61 -0.18 5.34 -3.54
N LYS A 62 0.27 6.12 -2.57
CA LYS A 62 1.31 7.13 -2.73
C LYS A 62 2.39 6.94 -1.68
N GLY A 63 3.65 6.92 -2.12
CA GLY A 63 4.83 6.84 -1.26
C GLY A 63 6.05 7.42 -1.96
N ARG A 64 7.16 7.56 -1.24
CA ARG A 64 8.45 7.93 -1.81
C ARG A 64 9.14 6.67 -2.34
N ASN A 65 9.22 5.64 -1.50
CA ASN A 65 9.61 4.29 -1.88
C ASN A 65 8.39 3.38 -1.72
N VAL A 66 8.02 2.67 -2.79
CA VAL A 66 6.84 1.80 -2.79
C VAL A 66 7.26 0.39 -3.13
N LYS A 67 6.85 -0.56 -2.30
CA LYS A 67 7.06 -1.99 -2.50
C LYS A 67 5.73 -2.72 -2.46
N ILE A 68 5.34 -3.24 -3.62
CA ILE A 68 4.13 -4.04 -3.81
C ILE A 68 4.53 -5.51 -3.85
N GLY A 69 4.39 -6.19 -2.73
CA GLY A 69 4.71 -7.61 -2.61
C GLY A 69 3.63 -8.54 -3.18
N ARG A 70 3.95 -9.84 -3.17
CA ARG A 70 3.09 -10.91 -3.67
C ARG A 70 1.64 -10.84 -3.18
N ARG A 71 0.71 -11.28 -4.04
CA ARG A 71 -0.74 -11.39 -3.74
C ARG A 71 -1.37 -10.06 -3.28
N THR A 72 -0.74 -8.93 -3.61
CA THR A 72 -1.32 -7.61 -3.43
C THR A 72 -2.11 -7.22 -4.67
N GLU A 73 -3.30 -6.67 -4.49
CA GLU A 73 -4.18 -6.22 -5.56
C GLU A 73 -4.53 -4.74 -5.31
N ILE A 74 -4.26 -3.87 -6.28
CA ILE A 74 -4.52 -2.43 -6.20
C ILE A 74 -5.37 -2.04 -7.41
N THR A 75 -6.57 -1.55 -7.16
CA THR A 75 -7.49 -1.12 -8.23
C THR A 75 -7.30 0.35 -8.60
N GLY A 76 -6.67 1.16 -7.75
CA GLY A 76 -6.31 2.54 -8.05
C GLY A 76 -4.91 2.67 -8.66
N LYS A 77 -4.40 3.90 -8.65
CA LYS A 77 -3.06 4.24 -9.17
C LYS A 77 -2.00 4.12 -8.08
N VAL A 78 -0.79 3.77 -8.48
CA VAL A 78 0.38 3.73 -7.60
C VAL A 78 1.31 4.87 -7.99
N TYR A 79 1.62 5.75 -7.04
CA TYR A 79 2.53 6.88 -7.21
C TYR A 79 3.77 6.68 -6.34
N TYR A 80 4.95 6.88 -6.94
CA TYR A 80 6.24 6.78 -6.26
C TYR A 80 7.16 7.95 -6.63
N VAL A 81 8.15 8.27 -5.78
CA VAL A 81 9.13 9.35 -6.07
C VAL A 81 10.48 8.75 -6.42
N ASP A 82 11.06 8.00 -5.49
CA ASP A 82 12.44 7.55 -5.56
C ASP A 82 12.52 6.13 -6.14
N ASN A 83 11.76 5.17 -5.57
CA ASN A 83 11.85 3.77 -5.95
C ASN A 83 10.47 3.07 -5.99
N ILE A 84 10.34 2.11 -6.92
CA ILE A 84 9.21 1.19 -7.00
C ILE A 84 9.71 -0.25 -7.17
N GLU A 85 9.19 -1.16 -6.36
CA GLU A 85 9.36 -2.60 -6.50
C GLU A 85 7.97 -3.25 -6.60
N VAL A 86 7.75 -4.07 -7.63
CA VAL A 86 6.49 -4.80 -7.82
C VAL A 86 6.80 -6.27 -8.04
N ASP A 87 6.27 -7.11 -7.15
CA ASP A 87 6.33 -8.56 -7.25
C ASP A 87 5.52 -9.05 -8.46
N ASP A 88 6.00 -10.09 -9.13
CA ASP A 88 5.37 -10.66 -10.33
C ASP A 88 3.95 -11.21 -10.07
N LYS A 89 3.62 -11.49 -8.80
CA LYS A 89 2.29 -11.96 -8.37
C LYS A 89 1.42 -10.84 -7.79
N ALA A 90 1.82 -9.58 -7.92
CA ALA A 90 0.96 -8.45 -7.65
C ALA A 90 0.03 -8.17 -8.84
N THR A 91 -1.15 -7.63 -8.57
CA THR A 91 -2.11 -7.21 -9.61
C THR A 91 -2.36 -5.72 -9.46
N LEU A 92 -1.96 -4.95 -10.46
CA LEU A 92 -2.17 -3.50 -10.51
C LEU A 92 -3.12 -3.19 -11.67
N ALA A 93 -4.18 -2.43 -11.41
CA ALA A 93 -5.09 -1.98 -12.46
C ALA A 93 -4.42 -0.99 -13.43
N HIS A 94 -3.38 -0.29 -12.96
CA HIS A 94 -2.66 0.72 -13.71
C HIS A 94 -1.14 0.55 -13.54
N ILE A 95 -0.39 1.00 -14.54
CA ILE A 95 1.07 1.09 -14.43
C ILE A 95 1.46 2.10 -13.32
N PRO A 96 2.48 1.81 -12.50
CA PRO A 96 3.00 2.77 -11.52
C PRO A 96 3.47 4.07 -12.18
N ILE A 97 3.22 5.20 -11.52
CA ILE A 97 3.52 6.54 -12.01
C ILE A 97 4.58 7.17 -11.11
N GLN A 98 5.73 7.54 -11.68
CA GLN A 98 6.73 8.31 -10.96
C GLN A 98 6.32 9.79 -10.89
N ILE A 99 6.45 10.40 -9.73
CA ILE A 99 6.16 11.82 -9.47
C ILE A 99 7.37 12.50 -8.80
N THR A 100 7.47 13.82 -8.90
CA THR A 100 8.65 14.57 -8.41
C THR A 100 8.58 14.94 -6.93
N GLU A 101 7.38 15.00 -6.35
CA GLU A 101 7.19 15.35 -4.94
C GLU A 101 5.86 14.81 -4.43
N ILE A 102 5.83 14.35 -3.19
CA ILE A 102 4.58 14.07 -2.49
C ILE A 102 4.09 15.41 -1.95
N ALA A 103 3.41 16.17 -2.79
CA ALA A 103 2.65 17.30 -2.29
C ALA A 103 1.64 16.76 -1.27
N GLU A 104 1.76 17.18 -0.02
CA GLU A 104 0.61 17.30 0.86
C GLU A 104 -0.29 18.32 0.17
N ASP A 105 -1.51 17.93 -0.18
CA ASP A 105 -2.48 18.88 -0.73
C ASP A 105 -2.48 20.10 0.19
N LYS A 106 -2.32 21.28 -0.41
CA LYS A 106 -2.44 22.58 0.27
C LYS A 106 -3.88 22.76 0.74
N LEU A 107 -4.27 22.04 1.78
CA LEU A 107 -5.49 22.23 2.57
C LEU A 107 -5.24 23.34 3.60
N GLN A 108 -4.84 24.51 3.11
CA GLN A 108 -4.98 25.77 3.83
C GLN A 108 -5.28 26.86 2.80
N LYS A 109 -6.56 27.07 2.53
CA LYS A 109 -7.14 28.39 2.28
C LYS A 109 -8.60 28.41 2.75
#